data_AF-A0A4Q8M2V7-F1
#
_entry.id   AF-A0A4Q8M2V7-F1
#
_cell.length_a   1.000
_cell.length_b   1.000
_cell.length_c   1.000
_cell.angle_alpha   90.00
_cell.angle_beta   90.00
_cell.angle_gamma   90.00
#
_symmetry.space_group_name_H-M   'P 1'
#
loop_
_entity.id
_entity.type
_entity.pdbx_description
1 polymer ?
#
loop_
_entity_poly.entity_id
_entity_poly.type
_entity_poly.pdbx_seq_one_letter_code
_entity_poly.pdbx_strand_id
1 'polypeptide(L)'
;MEEFISKISANKGKKLRCPPHERQAVFDKTGGLCTYCGTLLFNTKNGWGVTLVIPHLLGGRNIFENRMPSCISCIQTNANTDMLFGIPERSDIRQTNLRISANHLVDVGSKQKNANQLVLKALDKRHAYERFTVFISVFEDHSLFGFTQYCGSAERLGEVATLLTMGFKAQRIPDDRAYVFQVERENTQVIVNALIEQNCYMKVIRLLNSADHHTLSGDSYFDRVYFNLPDLVARKVRGQTPAPKFERAPSTNPATIRSKRRYNKERLVVTERKLERLELKIAAGFNVSLEDRDKAVSNYLHALLRST
;
A
#
# COMPACT_ATOMS: atom_id res chain seq x y z
N MET A 1 22.21 -11.66 -19.15
CA MET A 1 20.79 -11.26 -19.33
C MET A 1 19.80 -12.41 -19.13
N GLU A 2 20.19 -13.66 -19.37
CA GLU A 2 19.33 -14.85 -19.14
C GLU A 2 19.01 -15.12 -17.65
N GLU A 3 19.87 -14.66 -16.73
CA GLU A 3 19.69 -14.82 -15.28
C GLU A 3 18.57 -13.95 -14.67
N PHE A 4 18.19 -12.86 -15.35
CA PHE A 4 17.08 -11.99 -14.92
C PHE A 4 15.72 -12.51 -15.45
N ILE A 5 15.75 -13.17 -16.61
CA ILE A 5 14.60 -13.76 -17.29
C ILE A 5 14.12 -15.02 -16.55
N SER A 6 15.02 -15.80 -15.95
CA SER A 6 14.63 -16.95 -15.10
C SER A 6 13.93 -16.53 -13.80
N LYS A 7 14.20 -15.33 -13.27
CA LYS A 7 13.55 -14.82 -12.04
C LYS A 7 12.11 -14.34 -12.25
N ILE A 8 11.74 -13.96 -13.47
CA ILE A 8 10.38 -13.51 -13.80
C ILE A 8 9.49 -14.69 -14.23
N SER A 9 10.08 -15.70 -14.88
CA SER A 9 9.37 -16.90 -15.36
C SER A 9 9.26 -18.04 -14.32
N ALA A 10 10.01 -18.01 -13.20
CA ALA A 10 10.00 -19.06 -12.17
C ALA A 10 9.21 -18.72 -10.89
N ASN A 11 8.31 -17.74 -10.91
CA ASN A 11 7.35 -17.59 -9.81
C ASN A 11 6.24 -18.65 -9.96
N LYS A 12 6.57 -19.91 -9.66
CA LYS A 12 5.65 -20.75 -8.88
C LYS A 12 5.30 -19.90 -7.66
N GLY A 13 4.22 -19.12 -7.75
CA GLY A 13 3.93 -18.04 -6.80
C GLY A 13 4.19 -18.54 -5.39
N LYS A 14 5.12 -17.89 -4.67
CA LYS A 14 5.46 -18.32 -3.31
C LYS A 14 4.15 -18.48 -2.56
N LYS A 15 3.81 -19.72 -2.17
CA LYS A 15 2.58 -20.02 -1.43
C LYS A 15 2.48 -18.98 -0.31
N LEU A 16 1.34 -18.28 -0.26
CA LEU A 16 1.08 -17.30 0.80
C LEU A 16 1.35 -17.97 2.15
N ARG A 17 2.34 -17.46 2.87
CA ARG A 17 2.71 -17.97 4.19
C ARG A 17 1.65 -17.50 5.18
N CYS A 18 0.68 -18.37 5.45
CA CYS A 18 -0.22 -18.22 6.58
C CYS A 18 0.48 -18.77 7.84
N PRO A 19 0.51 -18.02 8.94
CA PRO A 19 1.02 -18.52 10.21
C PRO A 19 0.30 -19.82 10.60
N PRO A 20 1.02 -20.84 11.12
CA PRO A 20 0.40 -22.13 11.45
C PRO A 20 -0.83 -22.02 12.36
N HIS A 21 -0.81 -21.08 13.31
CA HIS A 21 -1.89 -20.86 14.27
C HIS A 21 -3.15 -20.24 13.64
N GLU A 22 -3.05 -19.55 12.50
CA GLU A 22 -4.20 -18.96 11.81
C GLU A 22 -4.79 -19.90 10.74
N ARG A 23 -4.06 -20.96 10.36
CA ARG A 23 -4.42 -21.79 9.21
C ARG A 23 -5.79 -22.44 9.39
N GLN A 24 -6.07 -22.99 10.57
CA GLN A 24 -7.39 -23.58 10.85
C GLN A 24 -8.50 -22.51 10.83
N ALA A 25 -8.26 -21.36 11.47
CA ALA A 25 -9.22 -20.25 11.47
C ALA A 25 -9.52 -19.72 10.05
N VAL A 26 -8.55 -19.76 9.12
CA VAL A 26 -8.79 -19.44 7.70
C VAL A 26 -9.64 -20.52 7.03
N PHE A 27 -9.40 -21.80 7.30
CA PHE A 27 -10.20 -22.92 6.77
C PHE A 27 -11.67 -22.84 7.23
N ASP A 28 -11.87 -22.47 8.49
CA ASP A 28 -13.19 -22.41 9.11
C ASP A 28 -14.06 -21.28 8.53
N LYS A 29 -13.47 -20.25 7.90
CA LYS A 29 -14.23 -19.14 7.28
C LYS A 29 -15.26 -19.56 6.25
N THR A 30 -14.98 -20.65 5.53
CA THR A 30 -15.87 -21.19 4.49
C THR A 30 -16.45 -22.55 4.88
N GLY A 31 -16.25 -22.98 6.13
CA GLY A 31 -16.62 -24.33 6.56
C GLY A 31 -15.88 -25.43 5.81
N GLY A 32 -14.65 -25.17 5.35
CA GLY A 32 -13.86 -26.13 4.58
C GLY A 32 -14.23 -26.24 3.11
N LEU A 33 -14.90 -25.23 2.53
CA LEU A 33 -15.16 -25.16 1.09
C LEU A 33 -14.16 -24.24 0.38
N CYS A 34 -13.85 -24.55 -0.88
CA CYS A 34 -13.02 -23.70 -1.72
C CYS A 34 -13.73 -22.38 -2.00
N THR A 35 -13.04 -21.26 -1.79
CA THR A 35 -13.62 -19.91 -1.99
C THR A 35 -14.02 -19.65 -3.45
N TYR A 36 -13.36 -20.27 -4.42
CA TYR A 36 -13.65 -20.07 -5.84
C TYR A 36 -14.71 -21.04 -6.38
N CYS A 37 -14.51 -22.34 -6.18
CA CYS A 37 -15.32 -23.38 -6.83
C CYS A 37 -16.28 -24.11 -5.89
N GLY A 38 -16.30 -23.76 -4.60
CA GLY A 38 -17.19 -24.37 -3.60
C GLY A 38 -16.91 -25.84 -3.30
N THR A 39 -15.84 -26.43 -3.83
CA THR A 39 -15.51 -27.84 -3.57
C THR A 39 -15.00 -28.05 -2.15
N LEU A 40 -15.32 -29.21 -1.57
CA LEU A 40 -14.82 -29.60 -0.26
C LEU A 40 -13.28 -29.66 -0.27
N LEU A 41 -12.67 -28.95 0.66
CA LEU A 41 -11.23 -28.94 0.88
C LEU A 41 -10.89 -30.03 1.87
N PHE A 42 -10.12 -31.02 1.42
CA PHE A 42 -9.60 -32.04 2.31
C PHE A 42 -8.55 -31.43 3.24
N ASN A 43 -8.71 -31.64 4.55
CA ASN A 43 -7.73 -31.19 5.56
C ASN A 43 -6.48 -32.09 5.58
N THR A 44 -5.90 -32.34 4.41
CA THR A 44 -4.67 -33.09 4.21
C THR A 44 -3.53 -32.13 3.90
N LYS A 45 -2.29 -32.56 4.18
CA LYS A 45 -1.09 -31.80 3.85
C LYS A 45 -1.06 -31.56 2.33
N ASN A 46 -1.15 -30.29 1.91
CA ASN A 46 -1.26 -29.82 0.52
C ASN A 46 -2.62 -30.00 -0.19
N GLY A 47 -3.68 -30.44 0.50
CA GLY A 47 -5.03 -30.51 -0.11
C GLY A 47 -5.58 -29.12 -0.47
N TRP A 48 -5.11 -28.08 0.21
CA TRP A 48 -5.57 -26.70 0.02
C TRP A 48 -4.49 -25.68 0.38
N GLY A 49 -4.69 -24.44 -0.06
CA GLY A 49 -3.82 -23.31 0.21
C GLY A 49 -4.59 -22.06 0.60
N VAL A 50 -3.85 -21.02 0.98
CA VAL A 50 -4.42 -19.72 1.32
C VAL A 50 -4.28 -18.79 0.12
N THR A 51 -5.38 -18.15 -0.26
CA THR A 51 -5.42 -17.04 -1.22
C THR A 51 -5.80 -15.75 -0.52
N LEU A 52 -5.66 -14.63 -1.23
CA LEU A 52 -6.18 -13.35 -0.78
C LEU A 52 -7.47 -13.02 -1.52
N VAL A 53 -8.44 -12.39 -0.86
CA VAL A 53 -9.64 -11.84 -1.51
C VAL A 53 -9.23 -10.77 -2.53
N ILE A 54 -8.41 -9.82 -2.07
CA ILE A 54 -7.74 -8.85 -2.92
C ILE A 54 -6.25 -9.24 -2.98
N PRO A 55 -5.73 -9.62 -4.16
CA PRO A 55 -4.31 -9.92 -4.33
C PRO A 55 -3.40 -8.74 -4.00
N HIS A 56 -2.15 -9.04 -3.61
CA HIS A 56 -1.13 -8.01 -3.38
C HIS A 56 -0.89 -7.11 -4.58
N LEU A 57 -0.93 -7.70 -5.78
CA LEU A 57 -0.73 -6.97 -7.03
C LEU A 57 -1.78 -5.87 -7.19
N LEU A 58 -3.00 -6.10 -6.71
CA LEU A 58 -4.13 -5.18 -6.74
C LEU A 58 -4.23 -4.32 -5.45
N GLY A 59 -3.19 -4.26 -4.62
CA GLY A 59 -3.16 -3.44 -3.40
C GLY A 59 -3.78 -4.11 -2.17
N GLY A 60 -4.02 -5.42 -2.21
CA GLY A 60 -4.46 -6.19 -1.05
C GLY A 60 -3.35 -6.42 -0.02
N ARG A 61 -3.73 -6.54 1.26
CA ARG A 61 -2.80 -6.75 2.38
C ARG A 61 -2.77 -8.21 2.83
N ASN A 62 -1.62 -8.68 3.30
CA ASN A 62 -1.49 -10.05 3.85
C ASN A 62 -1.91 -10.09 5.33
N ILE A 63 -3.19 -9.87 5.59
CA ILE A 63 -3.76 -9.93 6.94
C ILE A 63 -4.85 -11.01 7.00
N PHE A 64 -5.20 -11.44 8.22
CA PHE A 64 -6.14 -12.54 8.44
C PHE A 64 -7.45 -12.33 7.69
N GLU A 65 -8.02 -11.13 7.71
CA GLU A 65 -9.30 -10.77 7.10
C GLU A 65 -9.32 -10.95 5.58
N ASN A 66 -8.17 -10.75 4.93
CA ASN A 66 -8.00 -10.91 3.48
C ASN A 66 -7.66 -12.35 3.09
N ARG A 67 -7.29 -13.22 4.04
CA ARG A 67 -6.94 -14.62 3.76
C ARG A 67 -8.18 -15.49 3.63
N MET A 68 -8.23 -16.30 2.58
CA MET A 68 -9.32 -17.25 2.31
C MET A 68 -8.76 -18.63 1.90
N PRO A 69 -9.48 -19.72 2.20
CA PRO A 69 -9.05 -21.07 1.83
C PRO A 69 -9.47 -21.43 0.40
N SER A 70 -8.56 -22.00 -0.39
CA SER A 70 -8.81 -22.37 -1.79
C SER A 70 -8.08 -23.66 -2.18
N CYS A 71 -8.65 -24.42 -3.11
CA CYS A 71 -8.00 -25.59 -3.68
C CYS A 71 -6.83 -25.15 -4.58
N ILE A 72 -5.78 -25.98 -4.68
CA ILE A 72 -4.53 -25.60 -5.34
C ILE A 72 -4.72 -25.21 -6.81
N SER A 73 -5.64 -25.87 -7.53
CA SER A 73 -5.96 -25.54 -8.93
C SER A 73 -6.52 -24.12 -9.06
N CYS A 74 -7.52 -23.76 -8.24
CA CYS A 74 -8.08 -22.40 -8.25
C CYS A 74 -7.04 -21.33 -7.86
N ILE A 75 -6.10 -21.64 -6.96
CA ILE A 75 -5.00 -20.71 -6.65
C ILE A 75 -4.16 -20.46 -7.91
N GLN A 76 -3.82 -21.51 -8.66
CA GLN A 76 -2.97 -21.38 -9.84
C GLN A 76 -3.64 -20.55 -10.94
N THR A 77 -4.95 -20.69 -11.11
CA THR A 77 -5.70 -19.96 -12.13
C THR A 77 -6.01 -18.51 -11.71
N ASN A 78 -6.38 -18.30 -10.44
CA ASN A 78 -7.06 -17.07 -10.01
C ASN A 78 -6.31 -16.26 -8.93
N ALA A 79 -5.05 -16.59 -8.61
CA ALA A 79 -4.31 -15.89 -7.54
C ALA A 79 -4.17 -14.37 -7.72
N ASN A 80 -4.30 -13.87 -8.96
CA ASN A 80 -4.15 -12.45 -9.29
C ASN A 80 -5.47 -11.75 -9.61
N THR A 81 -6.62 -12.42 -9.47
CA THR A 81 -7.94 -11.83 -9.71
C THR A 81 -8.54 -11.28 -8.42
N ASP A 82 -9.22 -10.14 -8.49
CA ASP A 82 -9.99 -9.62 -7.36
C ASP A 82 -11.26 -10.47 -7.14
N MET A 83 -11.39 -11.08 -5.96
CA MET A 83 -12.55 -11.89 -5.61
C MET A 83 -13.71 -11.07 -5.04
N LEU A 84 -13.56 -9.78 -4.76
CA LEU A 84 -14.63 -8.99 -4.16
C LEU A 84 -15.92 -9.00 -4.98
N PHE A 85 -15.83 -9.11 -6.30
CA PHE A 85 -16.99 -9.15 -7.19
C PHE A 85 -17.83 -10.42 -7.00
N GLY A 86 -17.19 -11.56 -6.72
CA GLY A 86 -17.87 -12.84 -6.49
C GLY A 86 -18.41 -13.02 -5.07
N ILE A 87 -18.10 -12.11 -4.14
CA ILE A 87 -18.55 -12.18 -2.74
C ILE A 87 -19.80 -11.30 -2.56
N PRO A 88 -20.86 -11.77 -1.89
CA PRO A 88 -22.07 -10.98 -1.66
C PRO A 88 -21.79 -9.60 -1.05
N GLU A 89 -22.50 -8.58 -1.55
CA GLU A 89 -22.29 -7.16 -1.22
C GLU A 89 -22.34 -6.86 0.29
N ARG A 90 -23.23 -7.55 1.01
CA ARG A 90 -23.46 -7.34 2.44
C ARG A 90 -22.56 -8.18 3.35
N SER A 91 -21.58 -8.91 2.79
CA SER A 91 -20.69 -9.71 3.63
C SER A 91 -19.67 -8.84 4.38
N ASP A 92 -19.44 -9.18 5.66
CA ASP A 92 -18.43 -8.52 6.48
C ASP A 92 -17.02 -8.66 5.89
N ILE A 93 -16.77 -9.76 5.17
CA ILE A 93 -15.53 -10.01 4.44
C ILE A 93 -15.30 -8.94 3.37
N ARG A 94 -16.30 -8.62 2.55
CA ARG A 94 -16.18 -7.62 1.49
C ARG A 94 -15.93 -6.23 2.07
N GLN A 95 -16.72 -5.82 3.06
CA GLN A 95 -16.58 -4.50 3.68
C GLN A 95 -15.22 -4.32 4.38
N THR A 96 -14.76 -5.35 5.08
CA THR A 96 -13.47 -5.31 5.77
C THR A 96 -12.32 -5.22 4.78
N ASN A 97 -12.36 -6.00 3.70
CA ASN A 97 -11.32 -6.01 2.67
C ASN A 97 -11.24 -4.70 1.85
N LEU A 98 -12.39 -4.07 1.59
CA LEU A 98 -12.44 -2.73 0.98
C LEU A 98 -11.83 -1.64 1.88
N ARG A 99 -12.02 -1.76 3.21
CA ARG A 99 -11.46 -0.78 4.17
C ARG A 99 -9.94 -0.88 4.31
N ILE A 100 -9.36 -2.07 4.13
CA ILE A 100 -7.93 -2.34 4.32
C ILE A 100 -7.09 -2.27 3.03
N SER A 101 -7.72 -2.27 1.86
CA SER A 101 -7.01 -2.23 0.57
C SER A 101 -6.27 -0.90 0.41
N ALA A 102 -5.08 -0.96 -0.20
CA ALA A 102 -4.23 0.19 -0.48
C ALA A 102 -4.74 1.02 -1.66
N ASN A 103 -4.54 2.33 -1.57
CA ASN A 103 -4.77 3.35 -2.58
C ASN A 103 -6.22 3.65 -2.90
N HIS A 104 -6.70 4.73 -2.30
CA HIS A 104 -8.11 4.90 -2.08
C HIS A 104 -8.39 6.36 -1.73
N LEU A 105 -8.22 7.27 -2.68
CA LEU A 105 -8.39 8.68 -2.38
C LEU A 105 -9.38 9.32 -3.34
N VAL A 106 -10.50 9.71 -2.74
CA VAL A 106 -11.34 10.75 -3.31
C VAL A 106 -10.61 12.06 -3.02
N ASP A 107 -10.46 12.91 -4.02
CA ASP A 107 -10.05 14.29 -3.77
C ASP A 107 -11.18 14.99 -3.00
N VAL A 108 -10.99 15.18 -1.70
CA VAL A 108 -11.97 15.87 -0.86
C VAL A 108 -11.43 17.25 -0.54
N GLY A 109 -11.96 18.26 -1.25
CA GLY A 109 -11.58 19.65 -1.06
C GLY A 109 -11.72 20.09 0.40
N SER A 110 -10.77 20.90 0.88
CA SER A 110 -10.66 21.26 2.30
C SER A 110 -11.92 21.94 2.88
N LYS A 111 -12.73 22.57 2.04
CA LYS A 111 -13.96 23.31 2.39
C LYS A 111 -15.27 22.50 2.26
N GLN A 112 -15.22 21.23 1.83
CA GLN A 112 -16.43 20.44 1.68
C GLN A 112 -16.99 20.03 3.05
N LYS A 113 -18.18 20.55 3.38
CA LYS A 113 -18.89 20.28 4.65
C LYS A 113 -19.27 18.80 4.84
N ASN A 114 -19.33 18.02 3.75
CA ASN A 114 -19.77 16.61 3.74
C ASN A 114 -18.68 15.62 3.30
N ALA A 115 -17.42 15.91 3.61
CA ALA A 115 -16.24 15.08 3.27
C ALA A 115 -16.44 13.58 3.54
N ASN A 116 -16.91 13.22 4.74
CA ASN A 116 -17.13 11.84 5.14
C ASN A 116 -18.18 11.14 4.27
N GLN A 117 -19.30 11.81 3.98
CA GLN A 117 -20.35 11.24 3.14
C GLN A 117 -19.88 11.05 1.70
N LEU A 118 -19.03 11.93 1.17
CA LEU A 118 -18.46 11.79 -0.16
C LEU A 118 -17.50 10.60 -0.24
N VAL A 119 -16.67 10.39 0.79
CA VAL A 119 -15.79 9.22 0.87
C VAL A 119 -16.60 7.93 0.97
N LEU A 120 -17.65 7.91 1.80
CA LEU A 120 -18.54 6.76 1.92
C LEU A 120 -19.28 6.47 0.60
N LYS A 121 -19.80 7.49 -0.08
CA LYS A 121 -20.43 7.33 -1.41
C LYS A 121 -19.45 6.81 -2.46
N ALA A 122 -18.18 7.25 -2.42
CA ALA A 122 -17.17 6.74 -3.34
C ALA A 122 -16.78 5.30 -3.03
N LEU A 123 -16.69 4.93 -1.75
CA LEU A 123 -16.55 3.54 -1.30
C LEU A 123 -17.71 2.67 -1.80
N ASP A 124 -18.92 3.24 -1.78
CA ASP A 124 -20.11 2.55 -2.29
C ASP A 124 -20.06 2.36 -3.80
N LYS A 125 -19.58 3.34 -4.55
CA LYS A 125 -19.43 3.18 -6.01
C LYS A 125 -18.30 2.23 -6.40
N ARG A 126 -17.26 2.09 -5.58
CA ARG A 126 -16.06 1.33 -5.94
C ARG A 126 -16.29 -0.16 -6.12
N HIS A 127 -17.31 -0.72 -5.47
CA HIS A 127 -17.64 -2.12 -5.66
C HIS A 127 -18.40 -2.42 -6.94
N ALA A 128 -18.81 -1.40 -7.70
CA ALA A 128 -19.43 -1.56 -9.00
C ALA A 128 -18.44 -2.01 -10.09
N TYR A 129 -17.13 -1.81 -9.87
CA TYR A 129 -16.10 -2.13 -10.86
C TYR A 129 -15.02 -3.04 -10.28
N GLU A 130 -14.50 -3.94 -11.11
CA GLU A 130 -13.33 -4.75 -10.79
C GLU A 130 -12.10 -3.85 -10.52
N ARG A 131 -11.35 -4.21 -9.47
CA ARG A 131 -10.11 -3.52 -9.13
C ARG A 131 -9.01 -3.90 -10.12
N PHE A 132 -8.28 -2.89 -10.60
CA PHE A 132 -7.12 -3.09 -11.48
C PHE A 132 -5.94 -2.25 -11.01
N THR A 133 -4.76 -2.47 -11.57
CA THR A 133 -3.52 -1.77 -11.20
C THR A 133 -2.94 -0.98 -12.35
N VAL A 134 -2.55 0.26 -12.10
CA VAL A 134 -1.81 1.07 -13.08
C VAL A 134 -0.54 1.59 -12.45
N PHE A 135 0.56 1.39 -13.15
CA PHE A 135 1.84 1.96 -12.81
C PHE A 135 1.95 3.36 -13.37
N ILE A 136 2.51 4.28 -12.59
CA ILE A 136 2.73 5.66 -13.01
C ILE A 136 4.19 6.06 -12.78
N SER A 137 4.77 6.73 -13.76
CA SER A 137 6.02 7.47 -13.63
C SER A 137 5.78 8.88 -14.10
N VAL A 138 6.18 9.87 -13.32
CA VAL A 138 6.00 11.28 -13.67
C VAL A 138 7.36 11.91 -13.95
N PHE A 139 7.45 12.63 -15.06
CA PHE A 139 8.64 13.35 -15.50
C PHE A 139 8.38 14.86 -15.49
N GLU A 140 9.36 15.63 -15.96
CA GLU A 140 9.26 17.09 -15.96
C GLU A 140 8.17 17.61 -16.89
N ASP A 141 8.01 17.01 -18.08
CA ASP A 141 7.08 17.51 -19.11
C ASP A 141 5.89 16.59 -19.36
N HIS A 142 5.99 15.32 -18.94
CA HIS A 142 4.99 14.30 -19.23
C HIS A 142 4.88 13.27 -18.11
N SER A 143 3.83 12.48 -18.16
CA SER A 143 3.60 11.33 -17.29
C SER A 143 3.36 10.08 -18.13
N LEU A 144 3.89 8.96 -17.66
CA LEU A 144 3.67 7.64 -18.25
C LEU A 144 2.75 6.82 -17.35
N PHE A 145 1.71 6.26 -17.94
CA PHE A 145 0.80 5.32 -17.33
C PHE A 145 0.99 3.96 -17.99
N GLY A 146 1.20 2.91 -17.19
CA GLY A 146 1.55 1.59 -17.68
C GLY A 146 0.78 0.49 -16.98
N PHE A 147 0.36 -0.54 -17.72
CA PHE A 147 -0.20 -1.77 -17.14
C PHE A 147 0.07 -2.98 -18.02
N THR A 148 -0.08 -4.18 -17.46
CA THR A 148 0.13 -5.47 -18.14
C THR A 148 -1.12 -6.33 -18.03
N GLN A 149 -1.15 -7.47 -18.72
CA GLN A 149 -2.25 -8.46 -18.62
C GLN A 149 -2.50 -8.99 -17.20
N TYR A 150 -1.55 -8.83 -16.28
CA TYR A 150 -1.71 -9.27 -14.88
C TYR A 150 -2.34 -8.21 -13.98
N CYS A 151 -2.54 -7.00 -14.49
CA CYS A 151 -3.00 -5.87 -13.70
C CYS A 151 -4.52 -5.86 -13.46
N GLY A 152 -5.29 -6.77 -14.07
CA GLY A 152 -6.74 -6.90 -13.95
C GLY A 152 -7.28 -7.80 -15.08
N SER A 153 -8.60 -7.99 -15.15
CA SER A 153 -9.21 -8.69 -16.29
C SER A 153 -9.01 -7.97 -17.62
N ALA A 154 -9.04 -8.73 -18.72
CA ALA A 154 -8.86 -8.19 -20.07
C ALA A 154 -9.93 -7.14 -20.44
N GLU A 155 -11.18 -7.37 -20.04
CA GLU A 155 -12.29 -6.43 -20.25
C GLU A 155 -12.00 -5.10 -19.56
N ARG A 156 -11.60 -5.15 -18.28
CA ARG A 156 -11.33 -3.95 -17.50
C ARG A 156 -10.14 -3.17 -18.04
N LEU A 157 -9.07 -3.85 -18.43
CA LEU A 157 -7.90 -3.22 -19.03
C LEU A 157 -8.22 -2.56 -20.39
N GLY A 158 -9.16 -3.13 -21.16
CA GLY A 158 -9.67 -2.54 -22.40
C GLY A 158 -10.45 -1.24 -22.17
N GLU A 159 -11.33 -1.21 -21.17
CA GLU A 159 -12.05 0.00 -20.77
C GLU A 159 -11.10 1.13 -20.34
N VAL A 160 -10.07 0.78 -19.54
CA VAL A 160 -9.06 1.74 -19.07
C VAL A 160 -8.22 2.28 -20.23
N ALA A 161 -7.81 1.41 -21.16
CA ALA A 161 -7.10 1.84 -22.38
C ALA A 161 -7.93 2.81 -23.21
N THR A 162 -9.24 2.56 -23.31
CA THR A 162 -10.19 3.42 -24.02
C THR A 162 -10.37 4.76 -23.31
N LEU A 163 -10.49 4.75 -21.98
CA LEU A 163 -10.57 5.97 -21.17
C LEU A 163 -9.33 6.85 -21.37
N LEU A 164 -8.13 6.27 -21.36
CA LEU A 164 -6.89 7.01 -21.55
C LEU A 164 -6.77 7.59 -22.97
N THR A 165 -7.06 6.80 -24.00
CA THR A 165 -6.90 7.24 -25.39
C THR A 165 -7.99 8.18 -25.85
N MET A 166 -9.27 7.85 -25.63
CA MET A 166 -10.41 8.65 -26.08
C MET A 166 -10.76 9.77 -25.12
N GLY A 167 -10.73 9.50 -23.81
CA GLY A 167 -11.11 10.48 -22.79
C GLY A 167 -10.05 11.55 -22.54
N PHE A 168 -8.78 11.15 -22.55
CA PHE A 168 -7.66 12.03 -22.19
C PHE A 168 -6.63 12.25 -23.31
N LYS A 169 -6.91 11.76 -24.54
CA LYS A 169 -6.04 11.89 -25.70
C LYS A 169 -4.61 11.40 -25.44
N ALA A 170 -4.45 10.39 -24.58
CA ALA A 170 -3.15 9.84 -24.26
C ALA A 170 -2.52 9.16 -25.49
N GLN A 171 -1.25 9.43 -25.74
CA GLN A 171 -0.51 8.78 -26.81
C GLN A 171 -0.06 7.40 -26.37
N ARG A 172 -0.53 6.35 -27.04
CA ARG A 172 -0.04 4.99 -26.78
C ARG A 172 1.38 4.84 -27.31
N ILE A 173 2.29 4.45 -26.43
CA ILE A 173 3.64 4.04 -26.81
C ILE A 173 3.58 2.54 -27.15
N PRO A 174 4.02 2.14 -28.36
CA PRO A 174 4.03 0.74 -28.73
C PRO A 174 5.05 -0.03 -27.89
N ASP A 175 4.58 -1.07 -27.20
CA ASP A 175 5.39 -2.02 -26.45
C ASP A 175 4.68 -3.39 -26.49
N ASP A 176 5.45 -4.46 -26.68
CA ASP A 176 4.91 -5.81 -26.87
C ASP A 176 4.47 -6.48 -25.56
N ARG A 177 4.91 -5.96 -24.41
CA ARG A 177 4.78 -6.60 -23.09
C ARG A 177 3.90 -5.79 -22.13
N ALA A 178 3.76 -4.49 -22.38
CA ALA A 178 2.98 -3.59 -21.55
C ALA A 178 2.16 -2.61 -22.41
N TYR A 179 1.03 -2.20 -21.86
CA TYR A 179 0.26 -1.08 -22.40
C TYR A 179 0.77 0.18 -21.73
N VAL A 180 1.46 1.04 -22.49
CA VAL A 180 2.06 2.28 -22.00
C VAL A 180 1.42 3.48 -22.70
N PHE A 181 1.04 4.48 -21.93
CA PHE A 181 0.39 5.69 -22.39
C PHE A 181 1.12 6.91 -21.87
N GLN A 182 1.46 7.82 -22.77
CA GLN A 182 2.06 9.11 -22.46
C GLN A 182 1.00 10.21 -22.45
N VAL A 183 1.09 11.06 -21.44
CA VAL A 183 0.19 12.20 -21.24
C VAL A 183 1.01 13.42 -20.85
N GLU A 184 0.60 14.59 -21.32
CA GLU A 184 1.11 15.87 -20.83
C GLU A 184 0.97 15.99 -19.30
N ARG A 185 1.96 16.62 -18.66
CA ARG A 185 2.05 16.70 -17.20
C ARG A 185 0.81 17.34 -16.56
N GLU A 186 0.23 18.34 -17.19
CA GLU A 186 -0.93 19.09 -16.66
C GLU A 186 -2.16 18.19 -16.42
N ASN A 187 -2.35 17.19 -17.28
CA ASN A 187 -3.50 16.28 -17.21
C ASN A 187 -3.32 15.14 -16.20
N THR A 188 -2.11 14.95 -15.65
CA THR A 188 -1.76 13.82 -14.77
C THR A 188 -2.71 13.70 -13.59
N GLN A 189 -2.98 14.79 -12.88
CA GLN A 189 -3.82 14.76 -11.69
C GLN A 189 -5.28 14.40 -12.01
N VAL A 190 -5.80 14.89 -13.14
CA VAL A 190 -7.17 14.63 -13.58
C VAL A 190 -7.33 13.15 -13.94
N ILE A 191 -6.37 12.59 -14.66
CA ILE A 191 -6.36 11.16 -15.01
C ILE A 191 -6.26 10.28 -13.79
N VAL A 192 -5.35 10.60 -12.86
CA VAL A 192 -5.20 9.85 -11.61
C VAL A 192 -6.52 9.82 -10.84
N ASN A 193 -7.23 10.96 -10.73
CA ASN A 193 -8.52 11.01 -10.06
C ASN A 193 -9.58 10.15 -10.78
N ALA A 194 -9.67 10.25 -12.11
CA ALA A 194 -10.61 9.46 -12.90
C ALA A 194 -10.35 7.94 -12.78
N LEU A 195 -9.08 7.52 -12.80
CA LEU A 195 -8.70 6.12 -12.61
C LEU A 195 -9.06 5.64 -11.19
N ILE A 196 -8.85 6.46 -10.16
CA ILE A 196 -9.20 6.11 -8.78
C ILE A 196 -10.72 5.98 -8.61
N GLU A 197 -11.52 6.82 -9.27
CA GLU A 197 -12.99 6.68 -9.30
C GLU A 197 -13.42 5.35 -9.93
N GLN A 198 -12.64 4.87 -10.89
CA GLN A 198 -12.79 3.58 -11.54
C GLN A 198 -12.19 2.42 -10.73
N ASN A 199 -11.94 2.57 -9.42
CA ASN A 199 -11.37 1.52 -8.55
C ASN A 199 -9.94 1.08 -8.94
N CYS A 200 -9.13 1.99 -9.48
CA CYS A 200 -7.71 1.74 -9.77
C CYS A 200 -6.83 1.72 -8.50
N TYR A 201 -5.95 0.73 -8.41
CA TYR A 201 -4.76 0.73 -7.58
C TYR A 201 -3.58 1.37 -8.36
N MET A 202 -3.29 2.64 -8.10
CA MET A 202 -2.10 3.29 -8.68
C MET A 202 -0.82 2.88 -7.94
N LYS A 203 0.26 2.62 -8.67
CA LYS A 203 1.57 2.31 -8.11
C LYS A 203 2.66 3.15 -8.77
N VAL A 204 3.37 3.95 -7.97
CA VAL A 204 4.44 4.80 -8.49
C VAL A 204 5.69 3.96 -8.75
N ILE A 205 6.29 4.17 -9.93
CA ILE A 205 7.63 3.68 -10.26
C ILE A 205 8.54 4.91 -10.27
N ARG A 206 9.55 4.90 -9.39
CA ARG A 206 10.61 5.92 -9.40
C ARG A 206 11.75 5.44 -10.28
N LEU A 207 12.18 6.28 -11.21
CA LEU A 207 13.32 6.04 -12.09
C LEU A 207 14.43 7.03 -11.73
N LEU A 208 15.68 6.75 -12.09
CA LEU A 208 16.82 7.63 -11.75
C LEU A 208 16.64 9.09 -12.22
N ASN A 209 15.83 9.31 -13.26
CA ASN A 209 15.50 10.61 -13.83
C ASN A 209 14.07 11.08 -13.49
N SER A 210 13.36 10.40 -12.59
CA SER A 210 12.10 10.95 -12.07
C SER A 210 12.46 12.13 -11.19
N ALA A 211 11.99 13.33 -11.53
CA ALA A 211 12.25 14.55 -10.76
C ALA A 211 11.95 14.30 -9.27
N ASP A 212 12.77 14.86 -8.36
CA ASP A 212 12.49 14.79 -6.92
C ASP A 212 11.12 15.45 -6.66
N HIS A 213 10.11 14.59 -6.48
CA HIS A 213 8.71 14.98 -6.43
C HIS A 213 8.34 15.61 -5.08
N HIS A 214 8.91 16.77 -4.78
CA HIS A 214 8.42 17.62 -3.68
C HIS A 214 7.10 18.33 -4.03
N THR A 215 6.74 18.39 -5.32
CA THR A 215 5.58 19.18 -5.82
C THR A 215 4.40 18.35 -6.30
N LEU A 216 4.60 17.09 -6.69
CA LEU A 216 3.48 16.16 -6.87
C LEU A 216 3.13 15.57 -5.52
N SER A 217 2.14 16.20 -4.89
CA SER A 217 1.64 15.77 -3.60
C SER A 217 1.19 14.29 -3.55
N GLY A 218 1.04 13.66 -4.73
CA GLY A 218 0.63 12.30 -5.04
C GLY A 218 1.38 11.18 -4.30
N ASP A 219 2.67 11.33 -4.00
CA ASP A 219 3.45 10.25 -3.35
C ASP A 219 2.86 9.79 -2.01
N SER A 220 2.19 10.69 -1.30
CA SER A 220 1.52 10.35 -0.05
C SER A 220 0.17 9.66 -0.24
N TYR A 221 -0.42 9.71 -1.44
CA TYR A 221 -1.79 9.26 -1.76
C TYR A 221 -1.84 7.74 -2.01
N PHE A 222 -0.82 7.21 -2.67
CA PHE A 222 -0.86 5.88 -3.27
C PHE A 222 -0.77 4.72 -2.26
N ASP A 223 -0.25 4.98 -1.06
CA ASP A 223 -0.13 3.96 0.00
C ASP A 223 -1.20 4.08 1.10
N ARG A 224 -2.19 4.99 0.94
CA ARG A 224 -3.21 5.23 1.98
C ARG A 224 -4.28 4.15 2.00
N VAL A 225 -4.82 3.91 3.19
CA VAL A 225 -5.85 2.90 3.47
C VAL A 225 -6.95 3.50 4.31
N TYR A 226 -8.20 3.06 4.09
CA TYR A 226 -9.41 3.56 4.77
C TYR A 226 -9.58 3.12 6.22
N PHE A 227 -8.61 2.40 6.79
CA PHE A 227 -8.65 1.92 8.16
C PHE A 227 -8.96 3.05 9.18
N ASN A 228 -8.62 4.31 8.86
CA ASN A 228 -8.96 5.45 9.68
C ASN A 228 -9.49 6.62 8.82
N LEU A 229 -10.82 6.64 8.59
CA LEU A 229 -11.50 7.72 7.86
C LEU A 229 -11.25 9.11 8.47
N PRO A 230 -11.30 9.31 9.81
CA PRO A 230 -10.85 10.55 10.45
C PRO A 230 -9.45 11.01 10.03
N ASP A 231 -8.48 10.10 9.92
CA ASP A 231 -7.10 10.44 9.51
C ASP A 231 -7.02 10.87 8.05
N LEU A 232 -7.82 10.25 7.18
CA LEU A 232 -7.90 10.67 5.77
C LEU A 232 -8.48 12.07 5.64
N VAL A 233 -9.48 12.40 6.46
CA VAL A 233 -10.17 13.69 6.48
C VAL A 233 -9.30 14.78 7.12
N ALA A 234 -8.46 14.43 8.09
CA ALA A 234 -7.52 15.36 8.72
C ALA A 234 -6.33 15.73 7.82
N ARG A 235 -6.00 14.89 6.83
CA ARG A 235 -4.82 15.03 5.94
C ARG A 235 -5.14 15.72 4.61
N LYS A 236 -6.10 16.66 4.60
CA LYS A 236 -6.59 17.43 3.43
C LYS A 236 -5.45 18.14 2.69
N VAL A 237 -5.46 18.18 1.35
CA VAL A 237 -4.35 18.74 0.56
C VAL A 237 -4.78 19.69 -0.55
N ARG A 238 -4.13 20.85 -0.60
CA ARG A 238 -3.37 21.34 -1.78
C ARG A 238 -2.02 21.89 -1.28
N GLY A 239 -0.90 21.51 -1.91
CA GLY A 239 0.45 22.11 -1.68
C GLY A 239 1.45 21.44 -0.71
N GLN A 240 1.02 20.51 0.16
CA GLN A 240 1.78 19.75 1.20
C GLN A 240 2.47 20.58 2.31
N THR A 241 2.73 20.14 3.55
CA THR A 241 3.02 18.87 4.30
C THR A 241 2.28 18.91 5.68
N PRO A 242 2.47 18.05 6.70
CA PRO A 242 2.78 16.61 6.84
C PRO A 242 1.59 15.82 7.47
N ALA A 243 1.75 14.52 7.76
CA ALA A 243 0.94 13.84 8.78
C ALA A 243 1.65 13.91 10.15
N PRO A 244 1.14 14.65 11.15
CA PRO A 244 1.69 14.64 12.50
C PRO A 244 1.41 13.30 13.18
N LYS A 245 2.36 12.86 14.02
CA LYS A 245 2.24 11.63 14.80
C LYS A 245 1.00 11.68 15.68
N PHE A 246 0.18 10.63 15.61
CA PHE A 246 -0.57 10.24 16.79
C PHE A 246 0.45 9.80 17.84
N GLU A 247 0.61 10.59 18.89
CA GLU A 247 0.96 10.02 20.17
C GLU A 247 -0.14 9.01 20.49
N ARG A 248 0.14 7.73 20.24
CA ARG A 248 -0.73 6.66 20.74
C ARG A 248 -0.90 6.94 22.22
N ALA A 249 -2.15 6.99 22.69
CA ALA A 249 -2.43 6.96 24.11
C ALA A 249 -1.51 5.89 24.71
N PRO A 250 -0.72 6.23 25.75
CA PRO A 250 0.25 5.30 26.29
C PRO A 250 -0.48 4.00 26.59
N SER A 251 0.01 2.90 25.99
CA SER A 251 -0.59 1.59 26.20
C SER A 251 -0.65 1.35 27.70
N THR A 252 -1.85 1.13 28.23
CA THR A 252 -2.07 0.80 29.64
C THR A 252 -1.68 -0.65 29.95
N ASN A 253 -1.34 -1.43 28.93
CA ASN A 253 -0.86 -2.80 29.11
C ASN A 253 0.53 -2.80 29.78
N PRO A 254 0.68 -3.40 30.97
CA PRO A 254 1.94 -3.43 31.72
C PRO A 254 3.13 -4.01 30.94
N ALA A 255 2.88 -5.01 30.07
CA ALA A 255 3.94 -5.61 29.25
C ALA A 255 4.51 -4.62 28.23
N THR A 256 3.63 -3.84 27.58
CA THR A 256 4.01 -2.81 26.61
C THR A 256 4.75 -1.66 27.29
N ILE A 257 4.33 -1.25 28.49
CA ILE A 257 5.01 -0.21 29.30
C ILE A 257 6.43 -0.67 29.66
N ARG A 258 6.58 -1.91 30.16
CA ARG A 258 7.90 -2.48 30.50
C ARG A 258 8.82 -2.58 29.28
N SER A 259 8.30 -3.07 28.15
CA SER A 259 9.06 -3.14 26.90
C SER A 259 9.51 -1.74 26.42
N LYS A 260 8.65 -0.73 26.56
CA LYS A 260 8.95 0.65 26.17
C LYS A 260 10.00 1.30 27.07
N ARG A 261 9.93 1.08 28.39
CA ARG A 261 10.95 1.51 29.35
C ARG A 261 12.31 0.87 29.04
N ARG A 262 12.33 -0.43 28.77
CA ARG A 262 13.55 -1.14 28.36
C ARG A 262 14.14 -0.54 27.09
N TYR A 263 13.33 -0.35 26.05
CA TYR A 263 13.76 0.25 24.79
C TYR A 263 14.30 1.68 24.96
N ASN A 264 13.63 2.51 25.77
CA ASN A 264 14.09 3.88 26.04
C ASN A 264 15.41 3.89 26.80
N LYS A 265 15.62 2.97 27.75
CA LYS A 265 16.88 2.81 28.47
C LYS A 265 18.00 2.35 27.55
N GLU A 266 17.76 1.36 26.69
CA GLU A 266 18.73 0.90 25.70
C GLU A 266 19.10 2.03 24.71
N ARG A 267 18.11 2.82 24.30
CA ARG A 267 18.31 3.98 23.42
C ARG A 267 19.10 5.10 24.08
N LEU A 268 18.87 5.37 25.37
CA LEU A 268 19.66 6.34 26.15
C LEU A 268 21.16 6.01 26.07
N VAL A 269 21.51 4.76 26.38
CA VAL A 269 22.89 4.26 26.36
C VAL A 269 23.52 4.42 24.97
N VAL A 270 22.76 4.19 23.90
CA VAL A 270 23.27 4.38 22.53
C VAL A 270 23.51 5.86 22.23
N THR A 271 22.62 6.76 22.63
CA THR A 271 22.79 8.21 22.42
C THR A 271 23.91 8.79 23.26
N GLU A 272 24.07 8.32 24.50
CA GLU A 272 25.15 8.69 25.42
C GLU A 272 26.51 8.32 24.83
N ARG A 273 26.70 7.06 24.43
CA ARG A 273 27.94 6.60 23.77
C ARG A 273 28.26 7.36 22.49
N LYS A 274 27.24 7.80 21.75
CA LYS A 274 27.42 8.59 20.53
C LYS A 274 27.91 10.01 20.86
N LEU A 275 27.36 10.61 21.92
CA LEU A 275 27.80 11.91 22.42
C LEU A 275 29.23 11.82 22.97
N GLU A 276 29.54 10.83 23.80
CA GLU A 276 30.89 10.59 24.33
C GLU A 276 31.93 10.46 23.21
N ARG A 277 31.62 9.71 22.15
CA ARG A 277 32.50 9.59 20.98
C ARG A 277 32.69 10.91 20.23
N LEU A 278 31.69 11.77 20.18
CA LEU A 278 31.79 13.08 19.55
C LEU A 278 32.65 14.03 20.40
N GLU A 279 32.43 14.05 21.72
CA GLU A 279 33.26 14.83 22.66
C GLU A 279 34.72 14.37 22.64
N LEU A 280 34.98 13.06 22.59
CA LEU A 280 36.34 12.51 22.46
C LEU A 280 37.01 12.92 21.14
N LYS A 281 36.25 12.98 20.03
CA LYS A 281 36.78 13.45 18.73
C LYS A 281 37.14 14.94 18.78
N ILE A 282 36.30 15.77 19.40
CA ILE A 282 36.58 17.19 19.61
C ILE A 282 37.84 17.36 20.47
N ALA A 283 37.93 16.63 21.58
CA ALA A 283 39.10 16.65 22.47
C ALA A 283 40.39 16.18 21.78
N ALA A 284 40.28 15.24 20.83
CA ALA A 284 41.40 14.77 20.01
C ALA A 284 41.73 15.69 18.81
N GLY A 285 41.10 16.87 18.70
CA GLY A 285 41.39 17.88 17.68
C GLY A 285 40.79 17.60 16.30
N PHE A 286 39.86 16.64 16.19
CA PHE A 286 39.14 16.44 14.93
C PHE A 286 38.13 17.56 14.71
N ASN A 287 38.03 18.02 13.45
CA ASN A 287 37.10 19.08 13.07
C ASN A 287 35.67 18.50 13.04
N VAL A 288 34.91 18.73 14.11
CA VAL A 288 33.52 18.30 14.26
C VAL A 288 32.63 19.53 14.20
N SER A 289 31.58 19.49 13.37
CA SER A 289 30.62 20.58 13.26
C SER A 289 29.90 20.82 14.60
N LEU A 290 29.80 22.08 15.01
CA LEU A 290 29.04 22.48 16.21
C LEU A 290 27.56 22.12 16.10
N GLU A 291 26.99 22.19 14.89
CA GLU A 291 25.59 21.80 14.64
C GLU A 291 25.36 20.30 14.89
N ASP A 292 26.33 19.46 14.52
CA ASP A 292 26.25 18.02 14.73
C ASP A 292 26.35 17.66 16.22
N ARG A 293 27.16 18.42 16.97
CA ARG A 293 27.27 18.30 18.42
C ARG A 293 25.97 18.72 19.09
N ASP A 294 25.43 19.88 18.77
CA ASP A 294 24.19 20.40 19.36
C ASP A 294 23.00 19.48 19.08
N LYS A 295 22.96 18.91 17.88
CA LYS A 295 21.97 17.89 17.51
C LYS A 295 22.16 16.59 18.31
N ALA A 296 23.40 16.16 18.57
CA ALA A 296 23.66 14.98 19.40
C ALA A 296 23.26 15.21 20.86
N VAL A 297 23.57 16.37 21.43
CA VAL A 297 23.19 16.79 22.78
C VAL A 297 21.67 16.86 22.92
N SER A 298 20.98 17.54 21.99
CA SER A 298 19.52 17.62 21.96
C SER A 298 18.86 16.23 21.91
N ASN A 299 19.39 15.32 21.09
CA ASN A 299 18.90 13.95 21.00
C ASN A 299 19.10 13.15 22.31
N TYR A 300 20.22 13.35 23.00
CA TYR A 300 20.50 12.73 24.30
C TYR A 300 19.54 13.26 25.38
N LEU A 301 19.38 14.58 25.50
CA LEU A 301 18.44 15.19 26.45
C LEU A 301 17.00 14.73 26.21
N HIS A 302 16.56 14.64 24.96
CA HIS A 302 15.25 14.10 24.61
C HIS A 302 15.10 12.60 24.93
N ALA A 303 16.18 11.82 24.88
CA ALA A 303 16.16 10.43 25.29
C ALA A 303 16.08 10.29 26.81
N LEU A 304 16.83 11.13 27.56
CA LEU A 304 16.85 11.17 29.02
C LEU A 304 15.47 11.47 29.59
N LEU A 305 14.82 12.54 29.12
CA LEU A 305 13.47 12.95 29.53
C LEU A 305 12.38 11.90 29.26
N ARG A 306 12.63 10.93 28.36
CA ARG A 306 11.69 9.84 28.02
C ARG A 306 12.01 8.53 28.74
N SER A 307 13.13 8.47 29.45
CA SER A 307 13.61 7.28 30.16
C SER A 307 13.28 7.30 31.66
N THR A 308 13.11 8.50 32.23
CA THR A 308 12.56 8.77 33.56
C THR A 308 11.05 8.62 33.57
#